data_AF-C6H021-F1
#
_entry.id   AF-C6H021-F1
#
_cell.length_a   1.000
_cell.length_b   1.000
_cell.length_c   1.000
_cell.angle_alpha   90.00
_cell.angle_beta   90.00
_cell.angle_gamma   90.00
#
_symmetry.space_group_name_H-M   'P 1'
#
loop_
_entity.id
_entity.type
_entity.pdbx_description
1 polymer ?
#
loop_
_entity_poly.entity_id
_entity_poly.type
_entity_poly.pdbx_seq_one_letter_code
_entity_poly.pdbx_strand_id
1 'polypeptide(L)'
;LNIYAEKASPYECGFDPMGSARLPFSMKFFLVATTFLLFDLEIALLLPLPWASQTDNLMTMLTMALLLISLLAVSLAYEWAEKGLEWAE
;
A
#
# COMPACT_ATOMS: atom_id res chain seq x y z
N LEU A 1 20.76 17.26 -38.59
CA LEU A 1 19.34 17.13 -38.16
C LEU A 1 18.90 18.51 -37.67
N ASN A 2 17.89 19.14 -38.28
CA ASN A 2 17.40 20.44 -37.80
C ASN A 2 16.61 20.21 -36.51
N ILE A 3 17.30 20.35 -35.37
CA ILE A 3 16.70 20.29 -34.04
C ILE A 3 16.18 21.69 -33.74
N TYR A 4 14.92 21.94 -34.08
CA TYR A 4 14.22 23.14 -33.65
C TYR A 4 13.86 22.99 -32.17
N ALA A 5 14.10 24.03 -31.36
CA ALA A 5 13.85 24.01 -29.92
C ALA A 5 12.39 23.63 -29.56
N GLU A 6 11.43 24.02 -30.40
CA GLU A 6 10.00 23.68 -30.30
C GLU A 6 9.69 22.18 -30.38
N LYS A 7 10.57 21.39 -31.01
CA LYS A 7 10.41 19.92 -31.02
C LYS A 7 11.03 19.26 -29.80
N ALA A 8 11.86 19.98 -29.05
CA ALA A 8 12.52 19.51 -27.84
C ALA A 8 11.81 19.99 -26.56
N SER A 9 10.80 20.85 -26.67
CA SER A 9 10.01 21.32 -25.53
C SER A 9 9.01 20.25 -25.06
N PRO A 10 8.63 20.24 -23.76
CA PRO A 10 7.63 19.31 -23.23
C PRO A 10 6.25 19.56 -23.84
N TYR A 11 5.55 18.47 -24.19
CA TYR A 11 4.17 18.56 -24.67
C TYR A 11 3.19 18.56 -23.49
N GLU A 12 2.50 19.68 -23.26
CA GLU A 12 1.42 19.80 -22.27
C GLU A 12 0.09 20.12 -23.00
N CYS A 13 -0.39 19.14 -23.78
CA CYS A 13 -1.66 19.25 -24.53
C CYS A 13 -1.74 20.44 -25.50
N GLY A 14 -0.60 20.86 -26.06
CA GLY A 14 -0.52 21.99 -26.99
C GLY A 14 -0.38 23.37 -26.31
N PHE A 15 -0.26 23.40 -24.98
CA PHE A 15 0.06 24.60 -24.21
C PHE A 15 1.52 24.60 -23.74
N ASP A 16 2.04 25.79 -23.45
CA ASP A 16 3.31 25.92 -22.76
C ASP A 16 3.19 25.32 -21.36
N PRO A 17 4.23 24.60 -20.90
CA PRO A 17 4.14 23.87 -19.65
C PRO A 17 3.92 24.83 -18.48
N MET A 18 2.90 24.55 -17.66
CA MET A 18 2.53 25.38 -16.50
C MET A 18 3.58 25.31 -15.38
N GLY A 19 4.51 24.36 -15.46
CA GLY A 19 5.61 24.18 -14.54
C GLY A 19 6.42 22.93 -14.85
N SER A 20 7.16 22.44 -13.86
CA SER A 20 7.86 21.17 -14.00
C SER A 20 6.89 19.99 -13.87
N ALA A 21 7.01 18.99 -14.74
CA ALA A 21 6.34 17.70 -14.56
C ALA A 21 6.79 16.93 -13.31
N ARG A 22 7.88 17.36 -12.66
CA ARG A 22 8.35 16.80 -11.38
C ARG A 22 7.57 17.44 -10.24
N LEU A 23 6.40 16.90 -9.98
CA LEU A 23 5.57 17.28 -8.84
C LEU A 23 6.15 16.67 -7.54
N PRO A 24 6.02 17.38 -6.41
CA PRO A 24 6.38 16.82 -5.12
C PRO A 24 5.53 15.58 -4.85
N PHE A 25 6.20 14.50 -4.44
CA PHE A 25 5.54 13.23 -4.15
C PHE A 25 4.76 13.31 -2.84
N SER A 26 3.52 12.82 -2.86
CA SER A 26 2.67 12.80 -1.67
C SER A 26 3.02 11.62 -0.78
N MET A 27 3.52 11.91 0.42
CA MET A 27 3.86 10.90 1.43
C MET A 27 2.64 10.07 1.87
N LYS A 28 1.42 10.61 1.74
CA LYS A 28 0.20 9.88 2.11
C LYS A 28 -0.05 8.67 1.23
N PHE A 29 0.10 8.82 -0.10
CA PHE A 29 -0.06 7.69 -1.02
C PHE A 29 1.01 6.63 -0.83
N PHE A 30 2.21 7.04 -0.42
CA PHE A 30 3.29 6.13 -0.08
C PHE A 30 3.01 5.28 1.15
N LEU A 31 2.50 5.91 2.22
CA LEU A 31 2.12 5.19 3.44
C LEU A 31 1.03 4.17 3.13
N VAL A 32 -0.03 4.56 2.42
CA VAL A 32 -1.10 3.64 2.00
C VAL A 32 -0.56 2.46 1.17
N ALA A 33 0.34 2.72 0.22
CA ALA A 33 0.94 1.65 -0.60
C ALA A 33 1.80 0.69 0.24
N THR A 34 2.53 1.21 1.23
CA THR A 34 3.36 0.40 2.13
C THR A 34 2.50 -0.46 3.05
N THR A 35 1.44 0.11 3.62
CA THR A 35 0.46 -0.59 4.45
C THR A 35 -0.26 -1.68 3.67
N PHE A 36 -0.67 -1.39 2.43
CA PHE A 36 -1.24 -2.40 1.53
C PHE A 36 -0.28 -3.58 1.32
N LEU A 37 1.00 -3.31 1.09
CA LEU A 37 2.01 -4.34 0.88
C LEU A 37 2.24 -5.21 2.13
N LEU A 38 2.22 -4.62 3.32
CA LEU A 38 2.33 -5.37 4.58
C LEU A 38 1.11 -6.25 4.84
N PHE A 39 -0.10 -5.71 4.64
CA PHE A 39 -1.33 -6.50 4.80
C PHE A 39 -1.47 -7.62 3.75
N ASP A 40 -1.01 -7.40 2.51
CA ASP A 40 -1.00 -8.46 1.49
C ASP A 40 -0.09 -9.63 1.91
N LEU A 41 1.06 -9.33 2.55
CA LEU A 41 1.95 -10.33 3.14
C LEU A 41 1.27 -11.11 4.28
N GLU A 42 0.55 -10.44 5.17
CA GLU A 42 -0.18 -11.09 6.26
C GLU A 42 -1.35 -11.94 5.75
N ILE A 43 -2.07 -11.47 4.72
CA ILE A 43 -3.13 -12.25 4.06
C ILE A 43 -2.54 -13.50 3.38
N ALA A 44 -1.37 -13.38 2.75
CA ALA A 44 -0.68 -14.54 2.18
C ALA A 44 -0.35 -15.61 3.24
N LEU A 45 -0.02 -15.18 4.47
CA LEU A 45 0.18 -16.09 5.61
C LEU A 45 -1.13 -16.70 6.13
N LEU A 46 -2.27 -16.03 5.99
CA LEU A 46 -3.60 -16.56 6.33
C LEU A 46 -4.18 -17.51 5.27
N LEU A 47 -3.75 -17.40 4.02
CA LEU A 47 -4.25 -18.20 2.89
C LEU A 47 -4.23 -19.72 3.12
N PRO A 48 -3.22 -20.35 3.76
CA PRO A 48 -3.22 -21.80 3.99
C PRO A 48 -4.14 -22.29 5.13
N LEU A 49 -4.89 -21.42 5.81
CA LEU A 49 -5.78 -21.81 6.92
C LEU A 49 -6.80 -22.91 6.58
N PRO A 50 -7.43 -22.96 5.39
CA PRO A 50 -8.34 -24.04 5.04
C PRO A 50 -7.65 -25.42 5.06
N TRP A 51 -6.39 -25.51 4.67
CA TRP A 51 -5.62 -26.75 4.76
C TRP A 51 -5.16 -27.03 6.19
N ALA A 52 -4.73 -26.00 6.93
CA ALA A 52 -4.37 -26.12 8.34
C ALA A 52 -5.53 -26.57 9.24
N SER A 53 -6.78 -26.35 8.82
CA SER A 53 -7.97 -26.83 9.54
C SER A 53 -8.06 -28.34 9.68
N GLN A 54 -7.34 -29.10 8.84
CA GLN A 54 -7.35 -30.55 8.80
C GLN A 54 -6.26 -31.19 9.69
N THR A 55 -5.49 -30.40 10.45
CA THR A 55 -4.42 -30.94 11.31
C THR A 55 -5.00 -31.61 12.57
N ASP A 56 -4.25 -32.57 13.12
CA ASP A 56 -4.64 -33.25 14.37
C ASP A 56 -4.62 -32.30 15.58
N ASN A 57 -3.84 -31.22 15.53
CA ASN A 57 -3.70 -30.27 16.65
C ASN A 57 -4.47 -28.96 16.40
N LEU A 58 -5.80 -29.06 16.45
CA LEU A 58 -6.72 -27.94 16.24
C LEU A 58 -6.48 -26.75 17.19
N MET A 59 -6.10 -27.02 18.45
CA MET A 59 -5.89 -25.97 19.44
C MET A 59 -4.69 -25.08 19.08
N THR A 60 -3.58 -25.69 18.63
CA THR A 60 -2.42 -24.91 18.17
C THR A 60 -2.71 -24.13 16.89
N MET A 61 -3.43 -24.73 15.94
CA MET A 61 -3.82 -24.05 14.71
C MET A 61 -4.72 -22.84 15.01
N LEU A 62 -5.74 -23.02 15.85
CA LEU A 62 -6.67 -21.94 16.21
C LEU A 62 -5.97 -20.80 16.96
N THR A 63 -5.10 -21.13 17.93
CA THR A 63 -4.36 -20.11 18.69
C THR A 63 -3.42 -19.31 17.79
N MET A 64 -2.71 -19.97 16.88
CA MET A 64 -1.83 -19.28 15.92
C MET A 64 -2.63 -18.44 14.90
N ALA A 65 -3.77 -18.95 14.41
CA ALA A 65 -4.63 -18.21 13.49
C ALA A 65 -5.21 -16.95 14.14
N LEU A 66 -5.73 -17.06 15.36
CA LEU A 66 -6.23 -15.93 16.12
C LEU A 66 -5.13 -14.93 16.45
N LEU A 67 -3.93 -15.40 16.79
CA LEU A 67 -2.77 -14.54 17.00
C LEU A 67 -2.44 -13.74 15.75
N LEU A 68 -2.41 -14.37 14.57
CA LEU A 68 -2.06 -13.70 13.32
C LEU A 68 -3.13 -12.66 12.90
N ILE A 69 -4.42 -12.99 13.07
CA ILE A 69 -5.52 -12.04 12.86
C ILE A 69 -5.45 -10.88 13.86
N SER A 70 -5.11 -11.16 15.12
CA SER A 70 -4.98 -10.11 16.15
C SER A 70 -3.83 -9.14 15.85
N LEU A 71 -2.72 -9.63 15.30
CA LEU A 71 -1.61 -8.78 14.87
C LEU A 71 -2.03 -7.85 13.74
N LEU A 72 -2.71 -8.37 12.72
CA LEU A 72 -3.25 -7.55 11.62
C LEU A 72 -4.18 -6.45 12.15
N ALA A 73 -5.09 -6.80 13.05
CA ALA A 73 -6.02 -5.85 13.66
C ALA A 73 -5.31 -4.79 14.51
N VAL A 74 -4.28 -5.16 15.27
CA VAL A 74 -3.47 -4.23 16.09
C VAL A 74 -2.67 -3.29 15.19
N SER A 75 -2.05 -3.79 14.12
CA SER A 75 -1.32 -2.98 13.14
C SER A 75 -2.22 -1.92 12.51
N LEU A 76 -3.43 -2.32 12.07
CA LEU A 76 -4.41 -1.38 11.53
C LEU A 76 -4.88 -0.36 12.57
N ALA A 77 -5.16 -0.80 13.80
CA ALA A 77 -5.60 0.09 14.87
C ALA A 77 -4.53 1.13 15.23
N TYR A 78 -3.25 0.74 15.23
CA TYR A 78 -2.12 1.63 15.47
C TYR A 78 -2.02 2.71 14.37
N GLU A 79 -2.08 2.32 13.11
CA GLU A 79 -1.98 3.27 11.99
C GLU A 79 -3.19 4.22 11.92
N TRP A 80 -4.38 3.72 12.29
CA TRP A 80 -5.57 4.55 12.42
C TRP A 80 -5.42 5.59 13.54
N ALA A 81 -4.87 5.20 14.69
CA ALA A 81 -4.65 6.11 15.81
C ALA A 81 -3.65 7.22 15.48
N GLU A 82 -2.62 6.92 14.69
CA GLU A 82 -1.61 7.89 14.22
C GLU A 82 -2.10 8.80 13.08
N LYS A 83 -3.39 8.75 12.72
CA LYS A 83 -3.99 9.55 11.64
C LYS A 83 -3.33 9.34 10.27
N GLY A 84 -2.60 8.24 10.08
CA GLY A 84 -1.93 7.91 8.81
C GLY A 84 -2.94 7.74 7.65
N LEU A 85 -4.17 7.38 8.00
CA LEU A 85 -5.29 7.17 7.09
C LEU A 85 -6.25 8.37 6.99
N GLU A 86 -6.00 9.48 7.72
CA GLU A 86 -6.85 10.67 7.62
C GLU A 86 -6.57 11.45 6.33
N TRP A 87 -7.60 11.54 5.50
CA TRP A 87 -7.61 12.40 4.33
C TRP A 87 -8.29 13.71 4.73
N ALA A 88 -7.49 14.74 4.97
CA ALA A 88 -7.98 16.11 4.87
C ALA A 88 -8.06 16.45 3.38
N GLU A 89 -9.23 16.91 2.94
CA GLU A 89 -9.39 17.61 1.65
C GLU A 89 -8.40 18.78 1.54
#